data_AF-W1YMQ4-F1
#
_entry.id   AF-W1YMQ4-F1
#
_cell.length_a   1.000
_cell.length_b   1.000
_cell.length_c   1.000
_cell.angle_alpha   90.00
_cell.angle_beta   90.00
_cell.angle_gamma   90.00
#
_symmetry.space_group_name_H-M   'P 1'
#
loop_
_entity.id
_entity.type
_entity.pdbx_description
1 polymer ?
#
loop_
_entity_poly.entity_id
_entity_poly.type
_entity_poly.pdbx_seq_one_letter_code
_entity_poly.pdbx_strand_id
1 'polypeptide(L)' 'FDMRARLQFNAKVADKTTATARISSDNFGFDSKDQDPDLNLDRLYLDHELSDDLHLTAGRYGETFGATG' A
#
# COMPACT_ATOMS: atom_id res chain seq x y z
N PHE A 1 4.32 2.89 -24.35
CA PHE A 1 3.19 2.41 -23.55
C PHE A 1 3.66 2.29 -22.13
N ASP A 2 3.06 3.06 -21.22
CA ASP A 2 3.35 3.02 -19.80
C ASP A 2 2.35 2.09 -19.14
N MET A 3 2.82 0.94 -18.68
CA MET A 3 1.98 -0.01 -17.96
C MET A 3 2.21 0.16 -16.47
N ARG A 4 1.11 0.17 -15.72
CA ARG A 4 1.08 0.32 -14.27
C ARG A 4 0.23 -0.80 -13.69
N ALA A 5 0.82 -1.59 -12.80
CA ALA A 5 0.13 -2.62 -12.02
C ALA A 5 0.19 -2.21 -10.54
N ARG A 6 -0.92 -2.26 -9.79
CA ARG A 6 -1.00 -1.71 -8.41
C ARG A 6 -1.86 -2.62 -7.50
N LEU A 7 -1.30 -3.80 -7.18
CA LEU A 7 -1.90 -4.89 -6.42
C LEU A 7 -2.13 -4.50 -4.95
N GLN A 8 -3.30 -4.80 -4.39
CA GLN A 8 -3.63 -4.54 -2.98
C GLN A 8 -4.11 -5.81 -2.29
N PHE A 9 -3.51 -6.11 -1.14
CA PHE A 9 -3.87 -7.19 -0.25
C PHE A 9 -4.48 -6.60 1.02
N ASN A 10 -5.66 -7.09 1.41
CA ASN A 10 -6.33 -6.69 2.64
C ASN A 10 -6.58 -7.95 3.47
N ALA A 11 -6.09 -7.98 4.70
CA ALA A 11 -6.29 -9.09 5.63
C ALA A 11 -6.99 -8.58 6.88
N LYS A 12 -8.15 -9.14 7.20
CA LYS A 12 -8.83 -8.91 8.48
C LYS A 12 -8.09 -9.70 9.56
N VAL A 13 -7.40 -9.00 10.46
CA VAL A 13 -6.60 -9.59 11.54
C VAL A 13 -7.44 -9.80 12.80
N ALA A 14 -8.37 -8.88 13.06
CA ALA A 14 -9.32 -8.95 14.18
C ALA A 14 -10.66 -8.35 13.75
N ASP A 15 -11.69 -8.44 14.60
CA ASP A 15 -13.02 -7.88 14.30
C ASP A 15 -13.02 -6.39 13.94
N LYS A 16 -11.98 -5.69 14.39
CA LYS A 16 -11.77 -4.25 14.20
C LYS A 16 -10.37 -3.93 13.67
N THR A 17 -9.67 -4.86 13.02
CA THR A 17 -8.29 -4.61 12.55
C THR A 17 -8.07 -5.17 11.17
N THR A 18 -7.59 -4.33 10.26
CA THR A 18 -7.33 -4.67 8.86
C THR A 18 -5.90 -4.33 8.49
N ALA A 19 -5.13 -5.33 8.08
CA ALA A 19 -3.83 -5.12 7.45
C ALA A 19 -3.99 -4.88 5.96
N THR A 20 -3.39 -3.81 5.44
CA THR A 20 -3.38 -3.48 4.03
C THR A 20 -1.95 -3.39 3.51
N ALA A 21 -1.66 -4.11 2.43
CA ALA A 21 -0.41 -4.00 1.69
C ALA A 21 -0.71 -3.69 0.22
N ARG A 22 -0.23 -2.56 -0.31
CA ARG A 22 -0.33 -2.18 -1.72
C ARG A 22 1.05 -2.11 -2.36
N ILE A 23 1.26 -2.93 -3.39
CA ILE A 23 2.48 -2.96 -4.19
C ILE A 23 2.14 -2.43 -5.58
N SER A 24 2.94 -1.51 -6.11
CA SER A 24 2.78 -1.03 -7.47
C SER A 24 4.07 -0.99 -8.26
N SER A 25 3.99 -1.43 -9.51
CA SER A 25 4.97 -1.07 -10.53
C SER A 25 4.57 0.30 -11.05
N ASP A 26 5.47 1.29 -11.10
CA ASP A 26 5.00 2.68 -11.33
C ASP A 26 4.74 2.97 -12.82
N ASN A 27 5.77 3.07 -13.67
CA ASN A 27 5.65 2.98 -15.14
C ASN A 27 6.71 1.98 -15.65
N PHE A 28 6.31 0.76 -16.03
CA PHE A 28 7.21 -0.14 -16.75
C PHE A 28 6.92 -0.06 -18.25
N GLY A 29 7.90 0.41 -19.02
CA GLY A 29 7.87 0.42 -20.47
C GLY A 29 8.47 -0.88 -21.00
N PHE A 30 7.75 -1.61 -21.84
CA PHE A 30 8.23 -2.82 -22.54
C PHE A 30 9.35 -2.54 -23.59
N ASP A 31 10.12 -1.47 -23.46
CA ASP A 31 11.11 -1.05 -24.48
C ASP A 31 12.55 -1.03 -23.98
N SER A 32 12.89 -1.79 -22.95
CA SER A 32 14.30 -1.85 -22.53
C SER A 32 14.71 -3.23 -22.05
N LYS A 33 15.64 -3.82 -22.81
CA LYS A 33 16.42 -5.01 -22.46
C LYS A 33 17.59 -4.60 -21.53
N ASP A 34 17.32 -3.54 -20.79
CA ASP A 34 18.22 -2.50 -20.27
C ASP A 34 17.60 -1.78 -19.04
N GLN A 35 16.37 -2.13 -18.60
CA GLN A 35 15.65 -1.47 -17.51
C GLN A 35 15.09 -2.48 -16.51
N ASP A 36 15.64 -2.47 -15.30
CA ASP A 36 15.04 -3.13 -14.13
C ASP A 36 13.65 -2.53 -13.90
N PRO A 37 12.56 -3.32 -13.97
CA PRO A 37 11.24 -2.81 -13.66
C PRO A 37 11.19 -2.46 -12.17
N ASP A 38 11.28 -1.17 -11.84
CA ASP A 38 11.19 -0.69 -10.47
C ASP A 38 9.82 -1.05 -9.86
N LEU A 39 9.83 -1.98 -8.93
CA LEU A 39 8.68 -2.35 -8.11
C LEU A 39 8.66 -1.44 -6.87
N ASN A 40 7.70 -0.53 -6.82
CA ASN A 40 7.49 0.41 -5.72
C ASN A 40 6.47 -0.13 -4.71
N LEU A 41 6.93 -0.42 -3.48
CA LEU A 41 6.03 -0.78 -2.38
C LEU A 41 5.35 0.48 -1.85
N ASP A 42 4.13 0.72 -2.34
CA ASP A 42 3.36 1.97 -2.18
C ASP A 42 2.77 2.15 -0.78
N ARG A 43 2.22 1.07 -0.20
CA ARG A 43 1.55 1.11 1.10
C ARG A 43 1.74 -0.19 1.88
N LEU A 44 2.01 -0.05 3.16
CA LEU A 44 1.95 -1.13 4.12
C LEU A 44 1.51 -0.55 5.46
N TYR A 45 0.25 -0.78 5.82
CA TYR A 45 -0.32 -0.26 7.05
C TYR A 45 -1.30 -1.23 7.68
N LEU A 46 -1.48 -1.07 8.98
CA LEU A 46 -2.51 -1.72 9.77
C LEU A 46 -3.52 -0.63 10.15
N ASP A 47 -4.80 -0.90 9.90
CA ASP A 47 -5.90 -0.08 10.35
C ASP A 47 -6.57 -0.77 11.54
N HIS A 48 -6.76 -0.05 12.65
CA HIS A 48 -7.44 -0.55 13.85
C HIS A 48 -8.58 0.40 14.22
N GLU A 49 -9.81 -0.11 14.21
CA GLU A 49 -11.02 0.62 14.59
C GLU A 49 -11.16 0.60 16.12
N LEU A 50 -10.88 1.74 16.77
CA LEU A 50 -11.08 1.90 18.21
C LEU A 50 -12.55 2.17 18.57
N SER A 51 -13.30 2.82 17.68
CA SER A 51 -14.70 3.20 17.87
C SER A 51 -15.35 3.50 16.51
N ASP A 52 -16.68 3.64 16.44
CA ASP A 52 -17.46 3.88 15.21
C ASP A 52 -16.99 5.04 14.32
N ASP A 53 -16.13 5.93 14.81
CA ASP A 53 -15.55 7.05 14.04
C ASP A 53 -14.01 7.16 14.19
N LEU A 54 -13.40 6.39 15.10
CA LEU A 54 -11.98 6.52 15.43
C LEU A 54 -11.19 5.34 14.87
N HIS A 55 -10.43 5.61 13.81
CA HIS A 55 -9.58 4.66 13.13
C HIS A 55 -8.12 5.03 13.35
N LEU A 56 -7.32 4.09 13.85
CA LEU A 56 -5.89 4.26 14.00
C LEU A 56 -5.19 3.51 12.88
N THR A 57 -4.62 4.26 11.94
CA THR A 57 -3.73 3.71 10.93
C THR A 57 -2.28 3.76 11.41
N ALA A 58 -1.59 2.63 11.41
CA ALA A 58 -0.17 2.52 11.72
C ALA A 58 0.58 1.87 10.57
N GLY A 59 1.50 2.62 9.93
CA GLY A 59 2.37 2.07 8.90
C GLY A 59 2.94 3.09 7.92
N ARG A 60 3.49 2.57 6.81
CA ARG A 60 4.03 3.37 5.71
C ARG A 60 2.93 3.57 4.67
N TYR A 61 2.53 4.83 4.48
CA TYR A 61 1.59 5.24 3.45
C TYR A 61 2.21 6.35 2.61
N GLY A 62 2.61 6.07 1.35
CA GLY A 62 3.11 7.10 0.43
C GLY A 62 4.21 8.00 1.03
N GLU A 63 5.26 7.40 1.59
CA GLU A 63 6.40 8.03 2.28
C GLU A 63 6.08 8.88 3.52
N THR A 64 4.81 9.03 3.90
CA THR A 64 4.40 9.61 5.18
C THR A 64 4.31 8.49 6.22
N PHE A 65 5.18 8.54 7.23
CA PHE A 65 4.96 7.82 8.48
C PHE A 65 3.96 8.63 9.31
N GLY A 66 2.70 8.22 9.32
CA GLY A 66 1.65 8.98 9.98
C GLY A 66 0.67 8.08 10.71
N ALA A 67 0.44 8.36 11.99
CA ALA A 67 -0.78 8.01 12.68
C ALA A 67 -1.75 9.17 12.46
N THR A 68 -2.74 8.98 11.59
CA THR A 68 -3.88 9.89 11.49
C THR A 68 -4.94 9.37 12.45
N GLY A 69 -5.45 10.26 13.30
CA GLY A 69 -6.56 10.01 14.22
C GLY A 69 -7.70 10.99 13.98
#